data_AF-A0AAQ3RP69-F1
#
_entry.id   AF-A0AAQ3RP69-F1
#
_cell.length_a   1.000
_cell.length_b   1.000
_cell.length_c   1.000
_cell.angle_alpha   90.00
_cell.angle_beta   90.00
_cell.angle_gamma   90.00
#
_symmetry.space_group_name_H-M   'P 1'
#
loop_
_entity.id
_entity.type
_entity.pdbx_description
1 polymer ?
#
loop_
_entity_poly.entity_id
_entity_poly.type
_entity_poly.pdbx_seq_one_letter_code
_entity_poly.pdbx_strand_id
1 'polypeptide(L)'
;RIDPYDRSYILYNIGLIHTSNGEHTKALEYYFRALERNLFLPQAFNNMAVICHYRGEQAIRQGDSEVAKSWFNQAAEYWKQAIALTPGNYIAAQNWLKITGRFE
;
A
#
# COMPACT_ATOMS: atom_id res chain seq x y z
N ARG A 1 22.08 17.04 11.94
CA ARG A 1 21.33 17.35 10.70
C ARG A 1 20.65 16.05 10.29
N ILE A 2 19.36 15.90 10.58
CA ILE A 2 18.61 14.68 10.22
C ILE A 2 18.35 14.77 8.72
N ASP A 3 18.84 13.78 7.97
CA ASP A 3 18.66 13.76 6.54
C ASP A 3 17.16 13.55 6.19
N PRO A 4 16.60 14.23 5.18
CA PRO A 4 15.22 13.99 4.74
C PRO A 4 14.89 12.51 4.46
N TYR A 5 15.87 11.72 4.00
CA TYR A 5 15.74 10.28 3.81
C TYR A 5 15.55 9.53 5.14
N ASP A 6 16.32 9.86 6.18
CA ASP A 6 16.16 9.27 7.51
C ASP A 6 14.75 9.54 8.06
N ARG A 7 14.24 10.76 7.84
CA ARG A 7 12.90 11.13 8.28
C ARG A 7 11.80 10.33 7.57
N SER A 8 11.99 9.98 6.29
CA SER A 8 11.05 9.16 5.53
C SER A 8 10.96 7.73 6.08
N TYR A 9 12.09 7.12 6.47
CA TYR A 9 12.12 5.79 7.07
C TYR A 9 11.54 5.76 8.49
N ILE A 10 11.74 6.81 9.29
CA ILE A 10 11.05 6.97 10.58
C ILE A 10 9.53 7.06 10.34
N LEU A 11 9.12 7.89 9.37
CA LEU A 11 7.81 7.92 8.71
C LEU A 11 7.17 6.54 8.57
N TYR A 12 7.83 5.77 7.73
CA TYR A 12 7.44 4.44 7.32
C TYR A 12 7.37 3.46 8.50
N ASN A 13 8.36 3.47 9.39
CA ASN A 13 8.42 2.58 10.55
C ASN A 13 7.27 2.85 11.53
N ILE A 14 6.85 4.10 11.71
CA ILE A 14 5.65 4.41 12.50
C ILE A 14 4.40 3.84 11.83
N GLY A 15 4.29 3.95 10.50
CA GLY A 15 3.22 3.33 9.71
C GLY A 15 3.16 1.80 9.87
N LEU A 16 4.33 1.14 9.91
CA LEU A 16 4.45 -0.29 10.17
C LEU A 16 3.90 -0.69 11.55
N ILE A 17 4.25 0.06 12.59
CA ILE A 17 3.75 -0.19 13.95
C ILE A 17 2.22 -0.09 14.00
N HIS A 18 1.65 0.97 13.41
CA HIS A 18 0.20 1.12 13.33
C HIS A 18 -0.47 0.00 12.51
N THR A 19 0.18 -0.49 11.45
CA THR A 19 -0.32 -1.65 10.69
C THR A 19 -0.36 -2.89 11.57
N SER A 20 0.71 -3.16 12.34
CA SER A 20 0.76 -4.28 13.29
C SER A 20 -0.30 -4.19 14.39
N ASN A 21 -0.72 -2.97 14.76
CA ASN A 21 -1.77 -2.73 15.74
C ASN A 21 -3.19 -2.78 15.15
N GLY A 22 -3.35 -3.03 13.84
CA GLY A 22 -4.64 -2.97 13.15
C GLY A 22 -5.18 -1.56 12.93
N GLU A 23 -4.42 -0.51 13.26
CA GLU A 23 -4.76 0.90 13.12
C GLU A 23 -4.53 1.37 11.66
N HIS A 24 -5.17 0.68 10.71
CA HIS A 24 -4.92 0.83 9.27
C HIS A 24 -5.07 2.27 8.74
N THR A 25 -6.00 3.07 9.28
CA THR A 25 -6.18 4.46 8.86
C THR A 25 -4.96 5.32 9.23
N LYS A 26 -4.44 5.16 10.46
CA LYS A 26 -3.22 5.87 10.90
C LYS A 26 -2.00 5.38 10.11
N ALA A 27 -1.92 4.07 9.87
CA ALA A 27 -0.84 3.49 9.09
C ALA A 27 -0.76 4.12 7.68
N LEU A 28 -1.90 4.22 6.98
CA LEU A 28 -1.96 4.88 5.67
C LEU A 28 -1.47 6.33 5.73
N GLU A 29 -1.91 7.11 6.73
CA GLU A 29 -1.47 8.50 6.90
C GLU A 29 0.06 8.60 7.05
N TYR A 30 0.67 7.75 7.87
CA TYR A 30 2.12 7.75 8.05
C TYR A 30 2.87 7.29 6.81
N TYR A 31 2.36 6.30 6.07
CA TYR A 31 2.94 5.91 4.79
C TYR A 31 2.87 7.03 3.75
N PHE A 32 1.74 7.75 3.65
CA PHE A 32 1.63 8.93 2.80
C PHE A 32 2.66 10.00 3.18
N ARG A 33 2.77 10.33 4.47
CA ARG A 33 3.75 11.31 4.96
C ARG A 33 5.20 10.88 4.70
N ALA A 34 5.49 9.58 4.73
CA ALA A 34 6.80 9.05 4.34
C ALA A 34 7.06 9.28 2.85
N LEU A 35 6.07 8.99 2.01
CA LEU A 35 6.14 9.17 0.56
C LEU A 35 6.25 10.64 0.12
N GLU A 36 5.61 11.57 0.84
CA GLU A 36 5.80 13.02 0.63
C GLU A 36 7.26 13.47 0.83
N ARG A 37 8.05 12.70 1.59
CA ARG A 37 9.48 12.99 1.82
C ARG A 37 10.38 12.21 0.87
N ASN A 38 10.02 10.97 0.57
CA ASN A 38 10.76 10.11 -0.31
C ASN A 38 9.81 9.22 -1.12
N LEU A 39 9.63 9.57 -2.39
CA LEU A 39 8.81 8.81 -3.33
C LEU A 39 9.44 7.45 -3.71
N PHE A 40 10.72 7.21 -3.41
CA PHE A 40 11.43 5.97 -3.70
C PHE A 40 11.33 4.96 -2.55
N LEU A 41 10.13 4.80 -1.97
CA LEU A 41 9.84 3.82 -0.92
C LEU A 41 8.83 2.77 -1.42
N PRO A 42 9.27 1.79 -2.23
CA PRO A 42 8.38 0.75 -2.75
C PRO A 42 7.68 -0.04 -1.64
N GLN A 43 8.30 -0.18 -0.47
CA GLN A 43 7.72 -0.87 0.69
C GLN A 43 6.53 -0.11 1.28
N ALA A 44 6.54 1.23 1.25
CA ALA A 44 5.41 2.03 1.71
C ALA A 44 4.20 1.81 0.79
N PHE A 45 4.40 1.90 -0.52
CA PHE A 45 3.37 1.58 -1.51
C PHE A 45 2.83 0.16 -1.35
N ASN A 46 3.70 -0.84 -1.22
CA ASN A 46 3.26 -2.22 -1.00
C ASN A 46 2.41 -2.37 0.26
N ASN A 47 2.80 -1.77 1.38
CA ASN A 47 2.02 -1.88 2.62
C ASN A 47 0.67 -1.16 2.53
N MET A 48 0.61 -0.01 1.86
CA MET A 48 -0.66 0.66 1.58
C MET A 48 -1.56 -0.20 0.69
N ALA A 49 -1.00 -0.85 -0.34
CA ALA A 49 -1.73 -1.75 -1.21
C ALA A 49 -2.32 -2.94 -0.45
N VAL A 50 -1.55 -3.56 0.44
CA VAL A 50 -2.01 -4.66 1.30
C VAL A 50 -3.14 -4.22 2.22
N ILE A 51 -3.06 -3.02 2.81
CA ILE A 51 -4.15 -2.47 3.62
C ILE A 51 -5.43 -2.26 2.79
N CYS A 52 -5.30 -1.67 1.60
CA CYS A 52 -6.43 -1.47 0.69
C CYS A 52 -7.04 -2.81 0.29
N HIS A 53 -6.22 -3.79 -0.08
CA HIS A 53 -6.68 -5.13 -0.44
C HIS A 53 -7.45 -5.79 0.71
N TYR A 54 -6.92 -5.76 1.92
CA TYR A 54 -7.60 -6.26 3.13
C TYR A 54 -8.96 -5.58 3.36
N ARG A 55 -9.05 -4.25 3.19
CA ARG A 55 -10.33 -3.52 3.28
C ARG A 55 -11.30 -3.93 2.19
N GLY A 56 -10.81 -4.23 0.99
CA GLY A 56 -11.61 -4.80 -0.09
C GLY A 56 -12.21 -6.15 0.29
N GLU A 57 -11.41 -7.07 0.85
CA GLU A 57 -11.89 -8.37 1.31
C GLU A 57 -12.92 -8.24 2.45
N GLN A 58 -12.72 -7.31 3.37
CA GLN A 58 -13.68 -7.03 4.45
C GLN A 58 -14.99 -6.49 3.90
N ALA A 59 -14.96 -5.60 2.89
CA ALA A 59 -16.16 -5.10 2.24
C ALA A 59 -16.92 -6.21 1.50
N ILE A 60 -16.23 -7.15 0.85
CA ILE A 60 -16.88 -8.36 0.27
C ILE A 60 -17.61 -9.16 1.35
N ARG A 61 -16.98 -9.38 2.51
CA ARG A 61 -17.61 -10.10 3.64
C ARG A 61 -18.86 -9.38 4.18
N GLN A 62 -18.92 -8.06 4.04
CA GLN A 62 -20.05 -7.23 4.44
C GLN A 62 -21.14 -7.14 3.35
N GLY A 63 -20.87 -7.65 2.14
CA GLY A 63 -21.78 -7.58 0.99
C GLY A 63 -21.63 -6.30 0.15
N ASP A 64 -20.74 -5.39 0.54
CA ASP A 64 -20.54 -4.09 -0.12
C ASP A 64 -19.58 -4.20 -1.32
N SER A 65 -20.08 -4.78 -2.42
CA SER A 65 -19.28 -5.09 -3.61
C SER A 65 -18.68 -3.86 -4.29
N GLU A 66 -19.38 -2.73 -4.31
CA GLU A 66 -18.86 -1.47 -4.88
C GLU A 66 -17.72 -0.88 -4.05
N VAL A 67 -17.85 -0.91 -2.72
CA VAL A 67 -16.80 -0.48 -1.80
C VAL A 67 -15.58 -1.38 -1.95
N ALA A 68 -15.79 -2.69 -2.04
CA ALA A 68 -14.72 -3.65 -2.29
C ALA A 68 -13.96 -3.35 -3.60
N LYS A 69 -14.70 -3.10 -4.68
CA LYS A 69 -14.11 -2.74 -5.98
C LYS A 69 -13.24 -1.50 -5.90
N SER A 70 -13.71 -0.45 -5.20
CA SER A 70 -12.93 0.78 -4.98
C SER A 70 -11.63 0.49 -4.24
N TRP A 71 -11.70 -0.30 -3.16
CA TRP A 71 -10.51 -0.69 -2.40
C TRP A 71 -9.52 -1.52 -3.21
N PHE A 72 -10.00 -2.48 -4.01
CA PHE A 72 -9.15 -3.27 -4.89
C PHE A 72 -8.49 -2.45 -5.99
N ASN A 73 -9.18 -1.45 -6.53
CA ASN A 73 -8.58 -0.54 -7.51
C ASN A 73 -7.48 0.30 -6.86
N GLN A 74 -7.71 0.81 -5.66
CA GLN A 74 -6.68 1.56 -4.93
C GLN A 74 -5.47 0.68 -4.56
N ALA A 75 -5.70 -0.57 -4.18
CA ALA A 75 -4.62 -1.54 -3.96
C ALA A 75 -3.79 -1.76 -5.23
N ALA A 76 -4.46 -1.86 -6.38
CA ALA A 76 -3.78 -2.05 -7.66
C ALA A 76 -2.87 -0.87 -8.01
N GLU A 77 -3.35 0.36 -7.84
CA GLU A 77 -2.55 1.56 -8.12
C GLU A 77 -1.27 1.62 -7.28
N TYR A 78 -1.37 1.30 -5.98
CA TYR A 78 -0.17 1.27 -5.14
C TYR A 78 0.77 0.13 -5.49
N TRP A 79 0.28 -1.06 -5.81
CA TRP A 79 1.14 -2.14 -6.28
C TRP A 79 1.83 -1.80 -7.61
N LYS A 80 1.14 -1.15 -8.55
CA LYS A 80 1.75 -0.64 -9.79
C LYS A 80 2.90 0.32 -9.48
N GLN A 81 2.73 1.24 -8.54
CA GLN A 81 3.79 2.16 -8.12
C GLN A 81 4.98 1.42 -7.46
N ALA A 82 4.72 0.44 -6.59
CA ALA A 82 5.78 -0.38 -5.98
C ALA A 82 6.58 -1.18 -7.02
N ILE A 83 5.88 -1.78 -7.99
CA ILE A 83 6.47 -2.57 -9.08
C ILE A 83 7.26 -1.66 -10.04
N ALA A 84 6.77 -0.47 -10.35
CA ALA A 84 7.49 0.48 -11.20
C ALA A 84 8.86 0.87 -10.62
N LEU A 85 8.94 1.01 -9.29
CA LEU A 85 10.20 1.27 -8.58
C LEU A 85 11.10 0.02 -8.49
N THR A 86 10.50 -1.18 -8.44
CA THR A 86 11.23 -2.45 -8.28
C THR A 86 10.59 -3.58 -9.11
N PRO A 87 10.81 -3.63 -10.44
CA PRO A 87 10.09 -4.55 -11.34
C PRO A 87 10.33 -6.05 -11.08
N GLY A 88 11.43 -6.39 -10.40
CA GLY A 88 11.74 -7.76 -9.99
C GLY A 88 11.21 -8.15 -8.60
N ASN A 89 10.53 -7.25 -7.90
CA ASN A 89 9.98 -7.48 -6.57
C ASN A 89 8.44 -7.57 -6.61
N TYR A 90 7.85 -8.00 -5.50
CA TYR A 90 6.39 -8.12 -5.31
C TYR A 90 5.69 -9.04 -6.34
N ILE A 91 6.26 -10.21 -6.59
CA ILE A 91 5.72 -11.20 -7.55
C ILE A 91 4.25 -11.56 -7.24
N ALA A 92 3.89 -11.66 -5.97
CA ALA A 92 2.51 -11.90 -5.56
C ALA A 92 1.56 -10.78 -6.02
N ALA A 93 1.98 -9.51 -5.90
CA ALA A 93 1.21 -8.37 -6.39
C ALA A 93 1.10 -8.39 -7.91
N GLN A 94 2.20 -8.67 -8.63
CA GLN A 94 2.19 -8.79 -10.09
C GLN A 94 1.20 -9.87 -10.55
N ASN A 95 1.22 -11.04 -9.92
CA ASN A 95 0.30 -12.13 -10.23
C ASN A 95 -1.16 -11.74 -9.92
N TRP A 96 -1.40 -11.11 -8.78
CA TRP A 96 -2.74 -10.66 -8.41
C TRP A 96 -3.30 -9.62 -9.40
N LEU A 97 -2.48 -8.66 -9.82
CA LEU A 97 -2.85 -7.68 -10.84
C LEU A 97 -3.23 -8.35 -12.17
N LYS A 98 -2.46 -9.35 -12.61
CA LYS A 98 -2.73 -10.11 -13.83
C LYS A 98 -4.03 -10.91 -13.74
N ILE A 99 -4.19 -11.69 -12.67
CA ILE A 99 -5.38 -12.54 -12.45
C ILE A 99 -6.65 -11.71 -12.40
N THR A 100 -6.56 -10.52 -11.81
CA THR A 100 -7.73 -9.66 -11.63
C THR A 100 -7.95 -8.66 -12.76
N GLY A 101 -7.17 -8.70 -13.83
CA GLY A 101 -7.29 -7.80 -14.98
C GLY A 101 -6.94 -6.35 -14.68
N ARG A 102 -6.12 -6.10 -13.65
CA ARG A 102 -5.70 -4.76 -13.20
C ARG A 102 -4.25 -4.43 -13.55
N PHE A 103 -3.60 -5.21 -14.40
CA PHE A 103 -2.20 -5.01 -14.76
C PHE A 103 -1.99 -3.95 -15.85
N GLU A 104 -2.98 -3.78 -16.73
CA GLU A 104 -2.96 -2.82 -17.84
C GLU A 104 -3.29 -1.39 -17.39
#